data_AF-A0A7X6WCS4-F1
#
_entry.id   AF-A0A7X6WCS4-F1
#
_cell.length_a   1.000
_cell.length_b   1.000
_cell.length_c   1.000
_cell.angle_alpha   90.00
_cell.angle_beta   90.00
_cell.angle_gamma   90.00
#
_symmetry.space_group_name_H-M   'P 1'
#
loop_
_entity.id
_entity.type
_entity.pdbx_description
1 polymer ?
#
loop_
_entity_poly.entity_id
_entity_poly.type
_entity_poly.pdbx_seq_one_letter_code
_entity_poly.pdbx_strand_id
1 'polypeptide(L)'
;PVEFFERLNEGVVLLEEYKIHPESRDRQSLYIMGEYSRSVTGRNIKIYYGSFKNVYRGASRETLYEHLKETLLHEFTHHLESLAGEKGLEIKDSQDMRKYREQA
;
A
#
# COMPACT_ATOMS: atom_id res chain seq x y z
N PRO A 1 12.06 -15.25 -7.22
CA PRO A 1 11.94 -13.81 -7.61
C PRO A 1 11.02 -13.55 -8.81
N VAL A 2 10.94 -14.47 -9.78
CA VAL A 2 10.04 -14.33 -10.93
C VAL A 2 8.58 -14.53 -10.51
N GLU A 3 8.34 -15.37 -9.49
CA GLU A 3 7.01 -15.66 -8.97
C GLU A 3 6.29 -14.41 -8.43
N PHE A 4 7.04 -13.43 -7.92
CA PHE A 4 6.48 -12.15 -7.44
C PHE A 4 5.78 -11.34 -8.53
N PHE A 5 6.12 -11.58 -9.79
CA PHE A 5 5.55 -10.87 -10.94
C PHE A 5 4.54 -11.73 -11.69
N GLU A 6 4.27 -12.95 -11.22
CA GLU A 6 3.34 -13.87 -11.87
C GLU A 6 1.93 -13.27 -11.90
N ARG A 7 1.42 -13.02 -13.11
CA ARG A 7 0.12 -12.36 -13.34
C ARG A 7 0.04 -10.91 -12.83
N LEU A 8 1.17 -10.28 -12.48
CA LEU A 8 1.27 -8.84 -12.21
C LEU A 8 1.48 -8.07 -13.53
N ASN A 9 0.55 -8.24 -14.47
CA ASN A 9 0.71 -7.82 -15.87
C ASN A 9 0.63 -6.30 -16.11
N GLU A 10 0.07 -5.55 -15.15
CA GLU A 10 0.10 -4.08 -15.17
C GLU A 10 1.28 -3.52 -14.34
N GLY A 11 2.08 -4.40 -13.74
CA GLY A 11 3.36 -4.07 -13.10
C GLY A 11 3.26 -3.28 -11.79
N VAL A 12 4.37 -2.62 -11.46
CA VAL A 12 4.49 -1.74 -10.29
C VAL A 12 4.62 -0.30 -10.78
N VAL A 13 3.77 0.59 -10.26
CA VAL A 13 3.74 2.00 -10.65
C VAL A 13 4.01 2.89 -9.44
N LEU A 14 4.96 3.81 -9.58
CA LEU A 14 5.23 4.87 -8.62
C LEU A 14 4.54 6.16 -9.08
N LEU A 15 3.61 6.67 -8.28
CA LEU A 15 2.81 7.86 -8.59
C LEU A 15 3.27 9.04 -7.74
N GLU A 16 3.50 10.20 -8.35
CA GLU A 16 3.86 11.44 -7.63
C GLU A 16 2.70 11.98 -6.77
N GLU A 17 1.48 11.60 -7.13
CA GLU A 17 0.26 11.95 -6.42
C GLU A 17 0.21 11.31 -5.03
N TYR A 18 -0.60 11.90 -4.15
CA TYR A 18 -0.97 11.30 -2.88
C TYR A 18 -2.42 10.83 -2.93
N LYS A 19 -2.75 9.84 -2.11
CA LYS A 19 -4.12 9.35 -1.99
C LYS A 19 -4.54 9.37 -0.52
N ILE A 20 -5.66 10.02 -0.24
CA ILE A 20 -6.25 10.07 1.11
C ILE A 20 -7.13 8.84 1.29
N HIS A 21 -7.01 8.19 2.44
CA HIS A 21 -7.86 7.07 2.80
C HIS A 21 -9.30 7.57 3.05
N PRO A 22 -10.36 6.89 2.59
CA PRO A 22 -11.75 7.33 2.77
C PRO A 22 -12.17 7.58 4.22
N GLU A 23 -11.54 6.88 5.17
CA GLU A 23 -11.76 7.06 6.61
C GLU A 23 -10.89 8.15 7.25
N SER A 24 -10.17 8.93 6.45
CA SER A 24 -9.42 10.09 6.90
C SER A 24 -10.37 11.12 7.53
N ARG A 25 -9.99 11.66 8.68
CA ARG A 25 -10.78 12.68 9.40
C ARG A 25 -10.06 14.03 9.32
N ASP A 26 -10.80 15.15 9.42
CA ASP A 26 -10.23 16.51 9.29
C ASP A 26 -9.05 16.80 10.22
N ARG A 27 -9.02 16.16 11.40
CA ARG A 27 -7.95 16.33 12.40
C ARG A 27 -6.81 15.30 12.28
N GLN A 28 -7.00 14.25 11.48
CA GLN A 28 -6.04 13.16 11.30
C GLN A 28 -6.11 12.68 9.85
N SER A 29 -5.28 13.30 9.00
CA SER A 29 -5.15 12.92 7.60
C SER A 29 -4.51 11.53 7.49
N LEU A 30 -5.28 10.57 6.98
CA LEU A 30 -4.79 9.22 6.72
C LEU A 30 -4.44 9.08 5.24
N TYR A 31 -3.22 8.66 4.93
CA TYR A 31 -2.72 8.50 3.56
C TYR A 31 -2.59 7.03 3.20
N ILE A 32 -2.96 6.69 1.98
CA ILE A 32 -2.69 5.38 1.37
C ILE A 32 -1.27 5.44 0.80
N MET A 33 -0.40 4.55 1.28
CA MET A 33 1.01 4.49 0.91
C MET A 33 1.21 3.61 -0.33
N GLY A 34 0.52 2.47 -0.38
CA GLY A 34 0.47 1.56 -1.51
C GLY A 34 -0.87 0.85 -1.60
N GLU A 35 -1.15 0.27 -2.76
CA GLU A 35 -2.28 -0.64 -2.95
C GLU A 35 -1.98 -1.68 -4.02
N TYR A 36 -2.27 -2.93 -3.70
CA TYR A 36 -2.42 -4.01 -4.66
C TYR A 36 -3.86 -4.00 -5.22
N SER A 37 -3.98 -3.95 -6.55
CA SER A 37 -5.26 -3.99 -7.24
C SER A 37 -5.37 -5.22 -8.14
N ARG A 38 -6.56 -5.80 -8.19
CA ARG A 38 -6.93 -6.87 -9.11
C ARG A 38 -8.22 -6.48 -9.84
N SER A 39 -8.15 -6.39 -11.16
CA SER A 39 -9.25 -6.09 -12.04
C SER A 39 -9.47 -7.23 -13.05
N VAL A 40 -10.42 -7.04 -13.96
CA VAL A 40 -10.60 -7.93 -15.13
C VAL A 40 -9.45 -7.78 -16.14
N THR A 41 -8.77 -6.64 -16.16
CA THR A 41 -7.67 -6.33 -17.11
C THR A 41 -6.31 -6.77 -16.59
N GLY A 42 -6.16 -6.94 -15.28
CA GLY A 42 -4.90 -7.38 -14.72
C GLY A 42 -4.74 -7.15 -13.24
N ARG A 43 -3.48 -7.20 -12.81
CA ARG A 43 -3.05 -6.89 -11.45
C ARG A 43 -1.91 -5.89 -11.48
N ASN A 44 -1.96 -4.92 -10.57
CA ASN A 44 -0.90 -3.95 -10.35
C ASN A 44 -0.64 -3.71 -8.88
N ILE A 45 0.53 -3.16 -8.60
CA ILE A 45 0.86 -2.50 -7.34
C ILE A 45 1.06 -1.02 -7.65
N LYS A 46 0.36 -0.15 -6.92
CA LYS A 46 0.57 1.29 -6.97
C LYS A 46 1.23 1.74 -5.69
N ILE A 47 2.22 2.60 -5.80
CA ILE A 47 2.89 3.24 -4.67
C ILE A 47 2.71 4.75 -4.84
N TYR A 48 2.16 5.42 -3.82
CA TYR A 48 1.84 6.85 -3.86
C TYR A 48 2.97 7.65 -3.23
N TYR A 49 4.01 7.99 -4.00
CA TYR A 49 5.15 8.77 -3.52
C TYR A 49 4.74 10.10 -2.87
N GLY A 50 3.68 10.75 -3.37
CA GLY A 50 3.12 11.95 -2.74
C GLY A 50 2.64 11.70 -1.30
N SER A 51 2.09 10.52 -1.01
CA SER A 51 1.70 10.11 0.34
C SER A 51 2.91 10.01 1.27
N PHE A 52 4.01 9.39 0.80
CA PHE A 52 5.27 9.34 1.57
C PHE A 52 5.81 10.74 1.86
N LYS A 53 5.79 11.64 0.87
CA LYS A 53 6.22 13.02 1.08
C LYS A 53 5.38 13.75 2.11
N ASN A 54 4.09 13.40 2.27
CA ASN A 54 3.21 14.01 3.26
C ASN A 54 3.39 13.42 4.66
N VAL A 55 3.54 12.10 4.77
CA VAL A 55 3.71 11.41 6.05
C VAL A 55 5.11 11.62 6.61
N TYR A 56 6.15 11.49 5.78
CA TYR A 56 7.56 11.57 6.17
C TYR A 56 8.18 12.91 5.76
N ARG A 57 7.50 14.02 6.04
CA ARG A 57 8.03 15.36 5.73
C ARG A 57 9.37 15.58 6.43
N GLY A 58 10.39 15.97 5.66
CA GLY A 58 11.74 16.23 6.17
C GLY A 58 12.60 14.98 6.40
N ALA A 59 12.09 13.78 6.09
CA ALA A 59 12.90 12.57 6.14
C ALA A 59 13.99 12.59 5.07
N SER A 60 15.10 11.89 5.33
CA SER A 60 16.16 11.71 4.34
C SER A 60 15.69 10.81 3.20
N ARG A 61 16.43 10.84 2.08
CA ARG A 61 16.14 9.99 0.92
C ARG A 61 16.24 8.50 1.28
N GLU A 62 17.18 8.15 2.15
CA GLU A 62 17.43 6.78 2.61
C GLU A 62 16.24 6.29 3.45
N THR A 63 15.75 7.10 4.39
CA THR A 63 14.56 6.77 5.18
C THR A 63 13.33 6.60 4.29
N LEU A 64 13.12 7.50 3.32
CA LEU A 64 12.02 7.37 2.37
C LEU A 64 12.13 6.10 1.54
N TYR A 65 13.34 5.73 1.11
CA TYR A 65 13.59 4.52 0.35
C TYR A 65 13.25 3.25 1.15
N GLU A 66 13.65 3.18 2.42
CA GLU A 66 13.30 2.03 3.26
C GLU A 66 11.78 1.90 3.44
N HIS A 67 11.06 3.00 3.72
CA HIS A 67 9.60 2.93 3.83
C HIS A 67 8.90 2.58 2.51
N LEU A 68 9.42 3.06 1.38
CA LEU A 68 8.92 2.67 0.05
C LEU A 68 9.12 1.17 -0.19
N LYS A 69 10.29 0.64 0.17
CA LYS A 69 10.62 -0.78 0.05
C LYS A 69 9.74 -1.63 0.96
N GLU A 70 9.54 -1.24 2.21
CA GLU A 70 8.64 -1.91 3.15
C GLU A 70 7.22 -1.99 2.60
N THR A 71 6.70 -0.86 2.10
CA THR A 71 5.35 -0.79 1.50
C THR A 71 5.26 -1.67 0.26
N LEU A 72 6.26 -1.63 -0.62
CA LEU A 72 6.28 -2.47 -1.82
C LEU A 72 6.26 -3.97 -1.46
N LEU A 73 7.01 -4.39 -0.44
CA LEU A 73 7.01 -5.78 0.04
C LEU A 73 5.66 -6.19 0.64
N HIS A 74 4.98 -5.27 1.33
CA HIS A 74 3.61 -5.48 1.83
C HIS A 74 2.64 -5.76 0.68
N GLU A 75 2.64 -4.92 -0.36
CA GLU A 75 1.77 -5.08 -1.52
C GLU A 75 2.11 -6.33 -2.35
N PHE A 76 3.39 -6.71 -2.41
CA PHE A 76 3.78 -8.00 -3.00
C PHE A 76 3.22 -9.18 -2.21
N THR A 77 3.16 -9.07 -0.88
CA THR A 77 2.61 -10.14 -0.05
C THR A 77 1.10 -10.26 -0.26
N HIS A 78 0.38 -9.14 -0.35
CA HIS A 78 -1.04 -9.11 -0.78
C HIS A 78 -1.24 -9.79 -2.14
N HIS A 79 -0.34 -9.53 -3.09
CA HIS A 79 -0.39 -10.18 -4.40
C HIS A 79 -0.23 -11.71 -4.31
N LEU A 80 0.74 -12.19 -3.52
CA LEU A 80 1.00 -13.62 -3.34
C LEU A 80 -0.14 -14.32 -2.58
N GLU A 81 -0.70 -13.69 -1.54
CA GLU A 81 -1.89 -14.22 -0.85
C GLU A 81 -3.07 -14.31 -1.81
N SER A 82 -3.30 -13.27 -2.63
CA SER A 82 -4.35 -13.25 -3.66
C SER A 82 -4.17 -14.35 -4.72
N LEU A 83 -2.92 -14.71 -5.04
CA LEU A 83 -2.61 -15.85 -5.90
C LEU A 83 -2.92 -17.19 -5.23
N ALA A 84 -2.60 -17.32 -3.94
CA ALA A 84 -2.83 -18.52 -3.14
C ALA A 84 -4.31 -18.69 -2.73
N GLY A 85 -5.15 -17.66 -2.89
CA GLY A 85 -6.52 -17.65 -2.39
C GLY A 85 -6.64 -17.35 -0.89
N GLU A 86 -5.55 -16.87 -0.28
CA GLU A 86 -5.45 -16.47 1.12
C GLU A 86 -5.83 -15.00 1.31
N LYS A 87 -6.14 -14.62 2.55
CA LYS A 87 -6.56 -13.25 2.93
C LYS A 87 -6.03 -12.79 4.29
N GLY A 88 -4.91 -13.37 4.75
CA GLY A 88 -4.36 -13.11 6.08
C GLY A 88 -4.04 -11.63 6.29
N LEU A 89 -3.38 -11.00 5.33
CA LEU A 89 -3.06 -9.58 5.36
C LEU A 89 -4.28 -8.69 5.22
N GLU A 90 -5.23 -9.00 4.34
CA GLU A 90 -6.49 -8.23 4.23
C GLU A 90 -7.24 -8.18 5.59
N ILE A 91 -7.25 -9.30 6.32
CA ILE A 91 -7.85 -9.40 7.65
C ILE A 91 -7.06 -8.54 8.65
N LYS A 92 -5.73 -8.61 8.64
CA LYS A 92 -4.87 -7.83 9.54
C LYS A 92 -5.06 -6.33 9.31
N ASP A 93 -5.00 -5.88 8.05
CA ASP A 93 -5.19 -4.48 7.69
C ASP A 93 -6.58 -3.98 8.14
N SER A 94 -7.61 -4.82 8.00
CA SER A 94 -8.97 -4.54 8.50
C SER A 94 -9.04 -4.41 10.02
N GLN A 95 -8.29 -5.25 10.75
CA GLN A 95 -8.22 -5.19 12.21
C GLN A 95 -7.48 -3.94 12.69
N ASP A 96 -6.40 -3.54 12.02
CA ASP A 96 -5.64 -2.35 12.37
C ASP A 96 -6.46 -1.07 12.08
N MET A 97 -7.20 -1.04 10.97
CA MET A 97 -8.19 0.02 10.70
C MET A 97 -9.30 0.06 11.76
N ARG A 98 -9.75 -1.10 12.26
CA ARG A 98 -10.73 -1.15 13.35
C ARG A 98 -10.17 -0.54 14.64
N LYS A 99 -8.94 -0.87 15.01
CA LYS A 99 -8.28 -0.28 16.19
C LYS A 99 -8.11 1.23 16.04
N TYR A 100 -7.72 1.69 14.84
CA TYR A 100 -7.64 3.11 14.53
C TYR A 100 -8.98 3.83 14.76
N ARG A 101 -10.10 3.25 14.32
CA ARG A 101 -11.44 3.80 14.57
C ARG A 101 -11.81 3.88 16.04
N GLU A 102 -11.39 2.91 16.86
CA GLU A 102 -11.69 2.85 18.30
C GLU A 102 -10.84 3.84 19.12
N GLN A 103 -9.69 4.26 18.61
CA GLN A 103 -8.77 5.19 19.27
C GLN A 103 -9.02 6.67 18.93
N ALA A 104 -9.92 6.96 17.97
CA ALA A 104 -10.16 8.30 17.42
C ALA A 104 -11.55 8.85 17.77
#